data_AF-A0A925WBD2-F1
#
_entry.id   AF-A0A925WBD2-F1
#
_cell.length_a   1.000
_cell.length_b   1.000
_cell.length_c   1.000
_cell.angle_alpha   90.00
_cell.angle_beta   90.00
_cell.angle_gamma   90.00
#
_symmetry.space_group_name_H-M   'P 1'
#
loop_
_entity.id
_entity.type
_entity.pdbx_description
1 polymer ?
#
loop_
_entity_poly.entity_id
_entity_poly.type
_entity_poly.pdbx_seq_one_letter_code
_entity_poly.pdbx_strand_id
1 'polypeptide(L)'
;MHARATPFKQCFLTFSLGMVLCATADDFQGATHMVPFDEGESRYSLARENSAVSQLQAKIDRGEIRLSFDDQSGYLPAVMKELKVSAASQMLVFSKTSLQRERISPNTPRAIYFNDDVYLGFIPGSPKLEISVADPALGGVFYTLEQTKADRPKFVRTDQCLECHASAKSMGVPGHLVRSSISDELGTVDLKESLSQVTQRTPFEERWGGWYVTGLHGGLRHRGNLVNPAAFARNFKAPNHLGNLTNLNRFFAVEDYPKPTSDIVALMVLEHQTHLHNMITRLHYESTLMLKQYGHVNYLRNQVEAFLRYCLFTEEAPLTSRISGSPEYRRHFEGLGPMDARGRSLRQFDLQTRLFTFPCSFLIYSDAFDALPAPIRDKIYKRLWDILDGTDTSDDFKMITPETRRAVREILVATKKGLPDYWKP
;
A
#
# COMPACT_ATOMS: atom_id res chain seq x y z
N MET A 1 58.58 -48.36 24.41
CA MET A 1 58.32 -46.91 24.31
C MET A 1 57.09 -46.72 23.42
N HIS A 2 55.89 -46.73 24.01
CA HIS A 2 55.06 -45.53 24.21
C HIS A 2 54.65 -44.82 22.91
N ALA A 3 53.45 -45.15 22.42
CA ALA A 3 52.37 -44.18 22.20
C ALA A 3 51.07 -44.94 21.87
N ARG A 4 50.10 -44.90 22.79
CA ARG A 4 48.71 -45.34 22.55
C ARG A 4 47.99 -44.21 21.82
N ALA A 5 47.44 -44.49 20.65
CA ALA A 5 46.55 -43.57 19.95
C ALA A 5 45.12 -43.70 20.51
N THR A 6 44.62 -42.63 21.11
CA THR A 6 43.20 -42.45 21.49
C THR A 6 42.41 -41.96 20.27
N PRO A 7 41.22 -42.52 19.96
CA PRO A 7 40.39 -41.99 18.90
C PRO A 7 39.58 -40.79 19.42
N PHE A 8 39.71 -39.66 18.72
CA PHE A 8 38.97 -38.43 18.93
C PHE A 8 37.51 -38.67 18.54
N LYS A 9 36.58 -38.66 19.51
CA LYS A 9 35.14 -38.64 19.22
C LYS A 9 34.76 -37.25 18.72
N GLN A 10 34.59 -37.10 17.41
CA GLN A 10 33.93 -35.93 16.83
C GLN A 10 32.44 -35.96 17.21
N CYS A 11 32.04 -35.08 18.10
CA CYS A 11 30.63 -34.73 18.31
C CYS A 11 30.12 -34.00 17.06
N PHE A 12 29.32 -34.67 16.24
CA PHE A 12 28.48 -34.01 15.26
C PHE A 12 27.36 -33.28 16.02
N LEU A 13 27.52 -31.97 16.23
CA LEU A 13 26.41 -31.09 16.54
C LEU A 13 25.62 -30.88 15.23
N THR A 14 24.57 -31.66 15.04
CA THR A 14 23.56 -31.41 14.02
C THR A 14 22.79 -30.14 14.41
N PHE A 15 23.20 -28.99 13.87
CA PHE A 15 22.34 -27.82 13.81
C PHE A 15 21.21 -28.14 12.83
N SER A 16 20.06 -28.54 13.36
CA SER A 16 18.79 -28.57 12.64
C SER A 16 18.41 -27.13 12.31
N LEU A 17 18.87 -26.65 11.15
CA LEU A 17 18.37 -25.44 10.53
C LEU A 17 16.91 -25.71 10.13
N GLY A 18 15.97 -25.34 11.01
CA GLY A 18 14.55 -25.31 10.70
C GLY A 18 14.31 -24.28 9.62
N MET A 19 14.44 -24.70 8.36
CA MET A 19 14.01 -23.93 7.21
C MET A 19 12.48 -23.94 7.23
N VAL A 20 11.89 -22.97 7.93
CA VAL A 20 10.48 -22.63 7.71
C VAL A 20 10.43 -22.10 6.28
N LEU A 21 10.09 -22.97 5.34
CA LEU A 21 9.59 -22.57 4.04
C LEU A 21 8.29 -21.80 4.32
N CYS A 22 8.41 -20.49 4.51
CA CYS A 22 7.30 -19.59 4.28
C CYS A 22 6.99 -19.72 2.79
N ALA A 23 6.06 -20.60 2.43
CA ALA A 23 5.40 -20.51 1.14
C ALA A 23 4.92 -19.06 1.04
N THR A 24 5.46 -18.30 0.09
CA THR A 24 4.95 -16.96 -0.20
C THR A 24 3.47 -17.16 -0.52
N ALA A 25 2.60 -16.58 0.29
CA ALA A 25 1.18 -16.62 0.01
C ALA A 25 0.95 -15.88 -1.32
N ASP A 26 0.80 -16.67 -2.38
CA ASP A 26 0.41 -16.18 -3.70
C ASP A 26 -1.04 -15.68 -3.63
N ASP A 27 -1.36 -14.66 -4.42
CA ASP A 27 -2.73 -14.14 -4.51
C ASP A 27 -3.68 -15.24 -4.99
N PHE A 28 -3.60 -15.57 -6.27
CA PHE A 28 -4.32 -16.66 -6.90
C PHE A 28 -3.70 -16.95 -8.28
N GLN A 29 -3.99 -18.13 -8.83
CA GLN A 29 -3.51 -18.49 -10.16
C GLN A 29 -4.00 -17.48 -11.22
N GLY A 30 -3.07 -16.88 -11.95
CA GLY A 30 -3.36 -15.88 -12.98
C GLY A 30 -3.50 -14.44 -12.48
N ALA A 31 -3.25 -14.16 -11.20
CA ALA A 31 -3.29 -12.81 -10.63
C ALA A 31 -2.34 -11.82 -11.32
N THR A 32 -1.29 -12.31 -11.97
CA THR A 32 -0.30 -11.51 -12.70
C THR A 32 -0.56 -11.38 -14.19
N HIS A 33 -1.55 -12.09 -14.74
CA HIS A 33 -1.92 -11.99 -16.15
C HIS A 33 -2.60 -10.67 -16.45
N MET A 34 -2.32 -10.06 -17.59
CA MET A 34 -3.00 -8.84 -18.01
C MET A 34 -4.49 -9.10 -18.21
N VAL A 35 -5.33 -8.26 -17.60
CA VAL A 35 -6.77 -8.21 -17.90
C VAL A 35 -6.96 -7.24 -19.06
N PRO A 36 -7.77 -7.56 -20.09
CA PRO A 36 -8.08 -6.59 -21.13
C PRO A 36 -8.87 -5.42 -20.51
N PHE A 37 -8.20 -4.27 -20.36
CA PHE A 37 -8.76 -3.09 -19.69
C PHE A 37 -8.94 -1.88 -20.62
N ASP A 38 -8.42 -1.93 -21.85
CA ASP A 38 -8.59 -0.90 -22.87
C ASP A 38 -9.24 -1.44 -24.15
N GLU A 39 -10.01 -2.53 -24.01
CA GLU A 39 -10.74 -3.19 -25.08
C GLU A 39 -12.22 -3.40 -24.69
N GLY A 40 -13.09 -3.45 -25.70
CA GLY A 40 -14.52 -3.71 -25.47
C GLY A 40 -15.24 -2.59 -24.73
N GLU A 41 -15.79 -2.90 -23.55
CA GLU A 41 -16.50 -1.94 -22.68
C GLU A 41 -15.59 -1.32 -21.61
N SER A 42 -14.52 -2.02 -21.23
CA SER A 42 -13.40 -1.46 -20.47
C SER A 42 -12.59 -0.63 -21.45
N ARG A 43 -13.07 0.57 -21.78
CA ARG A 43 -12.34 1.54 -22.62
C ARG A 43 -11.63 2.50 -21.70
N TYR A 44 -10.65 2.00 -20.94
CA TYR A 44 -9.96 2.79 -19.94
C TYR A 44 -9.56 4.16 -20.49
N SER A 45 -8.93 4.23 -21.66
CA SER A 45 -8.45 5.46 -22.30
C SER A 45 -9.55 6.46 -22.68
N LEU A 46 -10.78 5.98 -22.93
CA LEU A 46 -11.92 6.81 -23.37
C LEU A 46 -12.97 7.03 -22.28
N ALA A 47 -12.86 6.33 -21.15
CA ALA A 47 -13.82 6.40 -20.06
C ALA A 47 -13.70 7.74 -19.32
N ARG A 48 -14.87 8.32 -19.01
CA ARG A 48 -14.94 9.48 -18.10
C ARG A 48 -14.68 9.01 -16.68
N GLU A 49 -13.60 9.50 -16.10
CA GLU A 49 -13.30 9.34 -14.68
C GLU A 49 -14.37 10.00 -13.79
N ASN A 50 -14.59 9.42 -12.60
CA ASN A 50 -15.36 10.06 -11.53
C ASN A 50 -14.57 9.96 -10.23
N SER A 51 -13.44 10.67 -10.22
CA SER A 51 -12.49 10.71 -9.10
C SER A 51 -12.51 12.06 -8.40
N ALA A 52 -11.94 12.12 -7.18
CA ALA A 52 -11.72 13.36 -6.45
C ALA A 52 -10.98 14.43 -7.27
N VAL A 53 -10.04 14.01 -8.13
CA VAL A 53 -9.30 14.90 -9.03
C VAL A 53 -10.20 15.49 -10.12
N SER A 54 -11.00 14.65 -10.78
CA SER A 54 -11.95 15.13 -11.81
C SER A 54 -13.00 16.09 -11.24
N GLN A 55 -13.48 15.81 -10.03
CA GLN A 55 -14.41 16.68 -9.32
C GLN A 55 -13.76 18.01 -8.93
N LEU A 56 -12.50 17.99 -8.47
CA LEU A 56 -11.73 19.20 -8.20
C LEU A 56 -11.49 20.02 -9.47
N GLN A 57 -11.10 19.39 -10.58
CA GLN A 57 -10.93 20.07 -11.87
C GLN A 57 -12.22 20.76 -12.30
N ALA A 58 -13.36 20.09 -12.20
CA ALA A 58 -14.65 20.67 -12.57
C ALA A 58 -15.01 21.90 -11.72
N LYS A 59 -14.65 21.91 -10.43
CA LYS A 59 -14.83 23.09 -9.55
C LYS A 59 -13.89 24.24 -9.93
N ILE A 60 -12.65 23.95 -10.32
CA ILE A 60 -11.70 24.95 -10.83
C ILE A 60 -12.21 25.58 -12.13
N ASP A 61 -12.71 24.76 -13.06
CA ASP A 61 -13.22 25.22 -14.36
C ASP A 61 -14.44 26.13 -14.21
N ARG A 62 -15.32 25.82 -13.24
CA ARG A 62 -16.47 26.67 -12.87
C ARG A 62 -16.09 27.91 -12.05
N GLY A 63 -14.85 28.01 -11.58
CA GLY A 63 -14.40 29.10 -10.72
C GLY A 63 -14.88 29.03 -9.27
N GLU A 64 -15.38 27.87 -8.83
CA GLU A 64 -15.82 27.62 -7.44
C GLU A 64 -14.61 27.47 -6.50
N ILE A 65 -13.48 26.97 -7.03
CA ILE A 65 -12.22 26.80 -6.31
C ILE A 65 -11.11 27.50 -7.08
N ARG A 66 -10.25 28.22 -6.36
CA ARG A 66 -8.99 28.74 -6.87
C ARG A 66 -7.84 28.17 -6.05
N LEU A 67 -6.94 27.43 -6.68
CA LEU A 67 -5.75 26.91 -6.02
C LEU A 67 -4.72 28.04 -5.82
N SER A 68 -4.30 28.25 -4.58
CA SER A 68 -3.20 29.16 -4.27
C SER A 68 -1.87 28.57 -4.73
N PHE A 69 -1.03 29.39 -5.35
CA PHE A 69 0.33 29.02 -5.73
C PHE A 69 1.31 29.47 -4.64
N ASP A 70 2.14 28.55 -4.17
CA ASP A 70 3.25 28.80 -3.25
C ASP A 70 4.57 28.87 -4.03
N ASP A 71 5.43 29.83 -3.71
CA ASP A 71 6.65 30.07 -4.50
C ASP A 71 7.70 28.96 -4.37
N GLN A 72 7.65 28.15 -3.30
CA GLN A 72 8.59 27.05 -3.07
C GLN A 72 8.03 25.70 -3.52
N SER A 73 6.75 25.43 -3.19
CA SER A 73 6.10 24.14 -3.34
C SER A 73 4.99 24.12 -4.42
N GLY A 74 4.81 25.23 -5.13
CA GLY A 74 3.83 25.39 -6.20
C GLY A 74 2.41 25.17 -5.70
N TYR A 75 1.65 24.28 -6.35
CA TYR A 75 0.28 23.98 -5.96
C TYR A 75 0.15 22.90 -4.87
N LEU A 76 1.26 22.29 -4.41
CA LEU A 76 1.20 21.16 -3.48
C LEU A 76 0.33 21.45 -2.23
N PRO A 77 0.51 22.58 -1.50
CA PRO A 77 -0.28 22.82 -0.29
C PRO A 77 -1.78 22.98 -0.59
N ALA A 78 -2.12 23.66 -1.69
CA ALA A 78 -3.50 23.86 -2.11
C ALA A 78 -4.16 22.55 -2.54
N VAL A 79 -3.45 21.73 -3.32
CA VAL A 79 -3.93 20.42 -3.79
C VAL A 79 -4.12 19.47 -2.61
N MET A 80 -3.17 19.42 -1.68
CA MET A 80 -3.29 18.60 -0.46
C MET A 80 -4.52 19.00 0.36
N LYS A 81 -4.76 20.29 0.53
CA LYS A 81 -5.93 20.79 1.25
C LYS A 81 -7.24 20.38 0.56
N GLU A 82 -7.38 20.66 -0.73
CA GLU A 82 -8.63 20.39 -1.47
C GLU A 82 -8.92 18.89 -1.64
N LEU A 83 -7.87 18.08 -1.82
CA LEU A 83 -7.98 16.61 -1.92
C LEU A 83 -7.93 15.92 -0.55
N LYS A 84 -7.82 16.68 0.55
CA LYS A 84 -7.76 16.15 1.92
C LYS A 84 -6.65 15.12 2.12
N VAL A 85 -5.46 15.41 1.58
CA VAL A 85 -4.26 14.59 1.74
C VAL A 85 -3.40 15.21 2.83
N SER A 86 -3.11 14.45 3.88
CA SER A 86 -2.37 14.96 5.04
C SER A 86 -0.86 14.91 4.81
N ALA A 87 -0.15 15.97 5.20
CA ALA A 87 1.31 15.99 5.24
C ALA A 87 1.89 14.95 6.20
N ALA A 88 1.11 14.46 7.17
CA ALA A 88 1.54 13.40 8.07
C ALA A 88 1.77 12.05 7.35
N SER A 89 1.18 11.86 6.16
CA SER A 89 1.37 10.67 5.32
C SER A 89 2.66 10.68 4.49
N GLN A 90 3.51 11.72 4.64
CA GLN A 90 4.68 11.93 3.80
C GLN A 90 5.67 10.76 3.85
N MET A 91 5.87 10.11 2.71
CA MET A 91 6.90 9.11 2.47
C MET A 91 7.95 9.65 1.50
N LEU A 92 9.20 9.22 1.61
CA LEU A 92 10.28 9.73 0.78
C LEU A 92 11.01 8.59 0.06
N VAL A 93 11.05 8.67 -1.26
CA VAL A 93 11.65 7.69 -2.18
C VAL A 93 12.87 8.32 -2.83
N PHE A 94 14.05 7.80 -2.56
CA PHE A 94 15.27 8.26 -3.22
C PHE A 94 15.66 7.42 -4.45
N SER A 95 15.02 6.26 -4.64
CA SER A 95 15.24 5.44 -5.83
C SER A 95 14.61 6.05 -7.08
N LYS A 96 15.33 5.98 -8.20
CA LYS A 96 14.94 6.49 -9.52
C LYS A 96 13.90 5.61 -10.20
N THR A 97 12.67 5.64 -9.67
CA THR A 97 11.55 4.76 -10.07
C THR A 97 10.32 5.51 -10.59
N SER A 98 10.46 6.80 -10.94
CA SER A 98 9.37 7.67 -11.41
C SER A 98 9.51 8.10 -12.89
N LEU A 99 8.41 8.62 -13.44
CA LEU A 99 8.39 9.45 -14.65
C LEU A 99 9.43 10.58 -14.60
N GLN A 100 9.61 11.21 -13.44
CA GLN A 100 10.56 12.30 -13.22
C GLN A 100 11.92 11.83 -12.63
N ARG A 101 12.35 10.59 -12.94
CA ARG A 101 13.55 9.95 -12.36
C ARG A 101 14.84 10.77 -12.41
N GLU A 102 15.01 11.62 -13.42
CA GLU A 102 16.23 12.45 -13.57
C GLU A 102 16.34 13.54 -12.49
N ARG A 103 15.25 13.80 -11.74
CA ARG A 103 15.19 14.77 -10.64
C ARG A 103 15.23 14.12 -9.26
N ILE A 104 15.27 12.78 -9.20
CA ILE A 104 15.26 12.02 -7.95
C ILE A 104 16.68 11.60 -7.62
N SER A 105 17.08 11.82 -6.37
CA SER A 105 18.33 11.30 -5.81
C SER A 105 18.20 11.13 -4.30
N PRO A 106 19.18 10.50 -3.61
CA PRO A 106 19.27 10.55 -2.15
C PRO A 106 19.23 11.98 -1.57
N ASN A 107 19.78 12.97 -2.29
CA ASN A 107 19.79 14.37 -1.83
C ASN A 107 18.51 15.15 -2.19
N THR A 108 17.69 14.61 -3.10
CA THR A 108 16.41 15.21 -3.52
C THR A 108 15.40 14.07 -3.73
N PRO A 109 14.94 13.41 -2.66
CA PRO A 109 13.98 12.31 -2.76
C PRO A 109 12.62 12.80 -3.29
N ARG A 110 11.90 11.92 -3.98
CA ARG A 110 10.49 12.15 -4.30
C ARG A 110 9.65 11.90 -3.05
N ALA A 111 8.84 12.89 -2.67
CA ALA A 111 7.81 12.72 -1.66
C ALA A 111 6.55 12.09 -2.26
N ILE A 112 5.95 11.18 -1.50
CA ILE A 112 4.61 10.64 -1.73
C ILE A 112 3.74 11.01 -0.54
N TYR A 113 2.58 11.61 -0.79
CA TYR A 113 1.53 11.84 0.21
C TYR A 113 0.29 11.08 -0.22
N PHE A 114 -0.51 10.60 0.73
CA PHE A 114 -1.70 9.84 0.39
C PHE A 114 -2.82 10.02 1.42
N ASN A 115 -4.05 9.80 0.94
CA ASN A 115 -5.19 9.42 1.76
C ASN A 115 -5.72 8.08 1.23
N ASP A 116 -6.98 7.76 1.50
CA ASP A 116 -7.56 6.48 1.10
C ASP A 116 -7.58 6.28 -0.42
N ASP A 117 -7.82 7.32 -1.21
CA ASP A 117 -8.09 7.17 -2.65
C ASP A 117 -7.14 7.98 -3.55
N VAL A 118 -6.35 8.90 -3.00
CA VAL A 118 -5.49 9.84 -3.73
C VAL A 118 -4.04 9.72 -3.25
N TYR A 119 -3.11 9.66 -4.21
CA TYR A 119 -1.67 9.71 -4.00
C TYR A 119 -1.06 10.89 -4.76
N LEU A 120 -0.22 11.67 -4.10
CA LEU A 120 0.46 12.84 -4.64
C LEU A 120 1.97 12.62 -4.62
N GLY A 121 2.61 12.71 -5.78
CA GLY A 121 4.05 12.72 -5.95
C GLY A 121 4.58 14.15 -6.11
N PHE A 122 5.57 14.50 -5.30
CA PHE A 122 6.22 15.81 -5.30
C PHE A 122 7.74 15.65 -5.28
N ILE A 123 8.44 16.46 -6.05
CA ILE A 123 9.89 16.57 -6.02
C ILE A 123 10.18 18.08 -5.95
N PRO A 124 10.97 18.56 -4.96
CA PRO A 124 11.32 19.97 -4.87
C PRO A 124 11.91 20.50 -6.20
N GLY A 125 11.44 21.68 -6.62
CA GLY A 125 11.88 22.32 -7.87
C GLY A 125 11.46 21.61 -9.17
N SER A 126 10.60 20.58 -9.09
CA SER A 126 10.12 19.86 -10.27
C SER A 126 8.98 20.61 -10.95
N PRO A 127 8.90 20.59 -12.30
CA PRO A 127 7.87 21.33 -13.02
C PRO A 127 6.47 20.72 -12.89
N LYS A 128 6.34 19.52 -12.31
CA LYS A 128 5.07 18.78 -12.24
C LYS A 128 4.85 18.14 -10.89
N LEU A 129 3.61 18.21 -10.41
CA LEU A 129 3.07 17.23 -9.47
C LEU A 129 2.60 16.00 -10.24
N GLU A 130 2.86 14.83 -9.67
CA GLU A 130 2.29 13.56 -10.11
C GLU A 130 1.10 13.24 -9.21
N ILE A 131 -0.02 12.80 -9.78
CA ILE A 131 -1.20 12.42 -9.00
C ILE A 131 -1.68 11.07 -9.51
N SER A 132 -2.03 10.18 -8.60
CA SER A 132 -2.79 8.96 -8.95
C SER A 132 -3.97 8.80 -8.02
N VAL A 133 -5.03 8.18 -8.54
CA VAL A 133 -6.26 7.91 -7.79
C VAL A 133 -6.70 6.47 -7.96
N ALA A 134 -7.29 5.88 -6.94
CA ALA A 134 -8.04 4.63 -7.03
C ALA A 134 -9.48 4.93 -7.49
N ASP A 135 -9.68 5.01 -8.80
CA ASP A 135 -11.00 5.22 -9.38
C ASP A 135 -11.89 3.97 -9.22
N PRO A 136 -13.16 4.12 -8.79
CA PRO A 136 -14.02 2.98 -8.53
C PRO A 136 -14.35 2.08 -9.74
N ALA A 137 -14.23 2.61 -10.97
CA ALA A 137 -14.50 1.88 -12.20
C ALA A 137 -13.21 1.53 -12.95
N LEU A 138 -12.21 2.42 -12.94
CA LEU A 138 -11.01 2.30 -13.78
C LEU A 138 -9.78 1.75 -13.06
N GLY A 139 -9.82 1.66 -11.73
CA GLY A 139 -8.64 1.38 -10.93
C GLY A 139 -7.69 2.58 -10.88
N GLY A 140 -6.39 2.36 -11.03
CA GLY A 140 -5.40 3.44 -11.02
C GLY A 140 -5.59 4.41 -12.18
N VAL A 141 -5.86 5.69 -11.90
CA VAL A 141 -5.88 6.78 -12.91
C VAL A 141 -4.84 7.83 -12.58
N PHE A 142 -4.06 8.25 -13.58
CA PHE A 142 -2.85 9.05 -13.41
C PHE A 142 -2.98 10.43 -14.04
N TYR A 143 -2.56 11.46 -13.31
CA TYR A 143 -2.57 12.85 -13.75
C TYR A 143 -1.23 13.52 -13.49
N THR A 144 -0.98 14.60 -14.23
CA THR A 144 0.06 15.58 -13.90
C THR A 144 -0.56 16.96 -13.72
N LEU A 145 0.03 17.77 -12.87
CA LEU A 145 -0.31 19.19 -12.71
C LEU A 145 0.97 20.01 -12.86
N GLU A 146 0.99 20.94 -13.81
CA GLU A 146 2.11 21.86 -14.00
C GLU A 146 2.27 22.77 -12.77
N GLN A 147 3.49 22.91 -12.29
CA GLN A 147 3.90 23.76 -11.16
C GLN A 147 4.27 25.17 -11.66
N THR A 148 3.47 25.70 -12.57
CA THR A 148 3.58 27.07 -13.07
C THR A 148 2.33 27.84 -12.70
N LYS A 149 2.50 29.06 -12.19
CA LYS A 149 1.38 29.89 -11.75
C LYS A 149 0.44 30.19 -12.91
N ALA A 150 -0.78 29.71 -12.81
CA ALA A 150 -1.87 29.90 -13.74
C ALA A 150 -3.17 30.25 -12.99
N ASP A 151 -4.08 30.98 -13.66
CA ASP A 151 -5.39 31.31 -13.07
C ASP A 151 -6.29 30.09 -12.90
N ARG A 152 -6.19 29.13 -13.82
CA ARG A 152 -6.91 27.86 -13.81
C ARG A 152 -5.94 26.72 -14.15
N PRO A 153 -5.19 26.22 -13.16
CA PRO A 153 -4.29 25.10 -13.38
C PRO A 153 -5.10 23.86 -13.76
N LYS A 154 -4.51 22.98 -14.58
CA LYS A 154 -5.20 21.82 -15.16
C LYS A 154 -4.53 20.51 -14.78
N PHE A 155 -5.30 19.61 -14.18
CA PHE A 155 -4.94 18.21 -14.05
C PHE A 155 -5.06 17.54 -15.42
N VAL A 156 -3.93 17.05 -15.95
CA VAL A 156 -3.88 16.40 -17.26
C VAL A 156 -3.68 14.90 -17.06
N ARG A 157 -4.68 14.11 -17.45
CA ARG A 157 -4.60 12.64 -17.43
C ARG A 157 -3.50 12.16 -18.38
N THR A 158 -2.74 11.15 -17.97
CA THR A 158 -1.65 10.58 -18.77
C THR A 158 -1.63 9.07 -18.69
N ASP A 159 -1.48 8.42 -19.84
CA ASP A 159 -1.36 6.97 -19.93
C ASP A 159 0.09 6.49 -19.93
N GLN A 160 1.07 7.42 -19.95
CA GLN A 160 2.51 7.08 -19.85
C GLN A 160 2.82 6.28 -18.58
N CYS A 161 2.08 6.54 -17.49
CA CYS A 161 2.24 5.81 -16.24
C CYS A 161 1.83 4.33 -16.38
N LEU A 162 0.94 3.98 -17.30
CA LEU A 162 0.45 2.61 -17.48
C LEU A 162 1.54 1.65 -17.97
N GLU A 163 2.60 2.15 -18.62
CA GLU A 163 3.76 1.33 -19.00
C GLU A 163 4.34 0.54 -17.82
N CYS A 164 4.28 1.12 -16.62
CA CYS A 164 4.70 0.47 -15.38
C CYS A 164 3.51 0.06 -14.48
N HIS A 165 2.44 0.86 -14.49
CA HIS A 165 1.30 0.73 -13.58
C HIS A 165 0.16 -0.16 -14.10
N ALA A 166 0.24 -0.67 -15.32
CA ALA A 166 -0.62 -1.73 -15.82
C ALA A 166 0.26 -2.92 -16.26
N SER A 167 0.72 -3.70 -15.29
CA SER A 167 1.64 -4.82 -15.51
C SER A 167 1.38 -5.97 -14.53
N ALA A 168 2.13 -7.06 -14.67
CA ALA A 168 2.11 -8.14 -13.69
C ALA A 168 2.36 -7.65 -12.24
N LYS A 169 3.08 -6.53 -12.06
CA LYS A 169 3.41 -5.94 -10.75
C LYS A 169 2.23 -5.23 -10.10
N SER A 170 1.20 -4.89 -10.87
CA SER A 170 -0.06 -4.29 -10.42
C SER A 170 -1.23 -5.26 -10.55
N MET A 171 -0.96 -6.57 -10.53
CA MET A 171 -1.95 -7.64 -10.75
C MET A 171 -2.63 -7.58 -12.13
N GLY A 172 -1.89 -7.15 -13.15
CA GLY A 172 -2.37 -7.10 -14.53
C GLY A 172 -3.49 -6.09 -14.79
N VAL A 173 -3.67 -5.10 -13.91
CA VAL A 173 -4.66 -4.02 -14.03
C VAL A 173 -3.99 -2.66 -13.80
N PRO A 174 -4.55 -1.54 -14.30
CA PRO A 174 -4.13 -0.20 -13.91
C PRO A 174 -4.20 -0.06 -12.39
N GLY A 175 -3.05 0.16 -11.75
CA GLY A 175 -2.94 0.01 -10.31
C GLY A 175 -1.69 0.64 -9.70
N HIS A 176 -1.57 0.50 -8.39
CA HIS A 176 -0.53 1.12 -7.59
C HIS A 176 0.50 0.07 -7.16
N LEU A 177 1.75 0.50 -6.93
CA LEU A 177 2.82 -0.41 -6.54
C LEU A 177 3.78 0.25 -5.57
N VAL A 178 4.18 -0.51 -4.56
CA VAL A 178 5.32 -0.20 -3.68
C VAL A 178 6.41 -1.22 -3.97
N ARG A 179 7.65 -0.75 -4.09
CA ARG A 179 8.82 -1.58 -4.42
C ARG A 179 9.90 -1.40 -3.38
N SER A 180 10.65 -2.47 -3.14
CA SER A 180 11.87 -2.44 -2.32
C SER A 180 13.03 -2.81 -3.23
N SER A 181 13.99 -1.93 -3.41
CA SER A 181 15.07 -2.12 -4.37
C SER A 181 16.39 -1.56 -3.84
N ILE A 182 17.48 -2.25 -4.13
CA ILE A 182 18.82 -1.70 -3.86
C ILE A 182 19.09 -0.59 -4.88
N SER A 183 19.68 0.50 -4.42
CA SER A 183 20.19 1.55 -5.30
C SER A 183 21.63 1.92 -5.00
N ASP A 184 22.28 2.53 -5.98
CA ASP A 184 23.56 3.22 -5.78
C ASP A 184 23.37 4.61 -5.15
N GLU A 185 24.48 5.31 -4.95
CA GLU A 185 24.56 6.66 -4.37
C GLU A 185 23.83 7.73 -5.18
N LEU A 186 23.52 7.44 -6.45
CA LEU A 186 22.74 8.32 -7.33
C LEU A 186 21.25 7.95 -7.35
N GLY A 187 20.84 6.92 -6.59
CA GLY A 187 19.47 6.41 -6.58
C GLY A 187 19.15 5.47 -7.75
N THR A 188 20.13 5.08 -8.58
CA THR A 188 19.94 4.15 -9.69
C THR A 188 19.68 2.75 -9.13
N VAL A 189 18.60 2.13 -9.58
CA VAL A 189 18.15 0.83 -9.07
C VAL A 189 18.96 -0.32 -9.67
N ASP A 190 19.41 -1.24 -8.82
CA ASP A 190 19.85 -2.56 -9.25
C ASP A 190 18.63 -3.44 -9.54
N LEU A 191 18.41 -3.73 -10.81
CA LEU A 191 17.28 -4.54 -11.28
C LEU A 191 17.37 -6.01 -10.85
N LYS A 192 18.57 -6.53 -10.51
CA LYS A 192 18.76 -7.93 -10.09
C LYS A 192 18.33 -8.17 -8.65
N GLU A 193 18.52 -7.19 -7.77
CA GLU A 193 18.21 -7.28 -6.33
C GLU A 193 16.95 -6.47 -5.94
N SER A 194 16.07 -6.24 -6.91
CA SER A 194 14.81 -5.53 -6.73
C SER A 194 13.65 -6.48 -6.43
N LEU A 195 12.96 -6.28 -5.31
CA LEU A 195 11.63 -6.84 -5.09
C LEU A 195 10.62 -6.07 -5.92
N SER A 196 9.85 -6.80 -6.72
CA SER A 196 8.91 -6.27 -7.70
C SER A 196 7.64 -5.70 -7.07
N GLN A 197 7.27 -6.15 -5.86
CA GLN A 197 6.11 -5.71 -5.11
C GLN A 197 6.32 -5.91 -3.61
N VAL A 198 5.98 -4.91 -2.81
CA VAL A 198 5.98 -4.97 -1.35
C VAL A 198 4.54 -4.83 -0.88
N THR A 199 4.10 -5.75 -0.02
CA THR A 199 2.75 -5.78 0.55
C THR A 199 2.85 -6.04 2.05
N GLN A 200 1.70 -6.11 2.73
CA GLN A 200 1.66 -6.52 4.14
C GLN A 200 2.24 -7.92 4.41
N ARG A 201 2.31 -8.78 3.38
CA ARG A 201 2.86 -10.14 3.48
C ARG A 201 4.39 -10.18 3.44
N THR A 202 5.02 -9.12 2.91
CA THR A 202 6.47 -9.09 2.73
C THR A 202 7.17 -9.06 4.11
N PRO A 203 8.15 -9.94 4.37
CA PRO A 203 8.94 -9.91 5.61
C PRO A 203 9.58 -8.53 5.83
N PHE A 204 9.70 -8.10 7.08
CA PHE A 204 10.15 -6.73 7.41
C PHE A 204 11.57 -6.44 6.88
N GLU A 205 12.45 -7.45 6.92
CA GLU A 205 13.83 -7.43 6.42
C GLU A 205 13.97 -7.26 4.92
N GLU A 206 12.87 -7.45 4.20
CA GLU A 206 12.77 -7.27 2.76
C GLU A 206 12.20 -5.90 2.37
N ARG A 207 11.63 -5.14 3.31
CA ARG A 207 10.93 -3.88 3.00
C ARG A 207 11.87 -2.68 2.83
N TRP A 208 11.39 -1.74 2.03
CA TRP A 208 11.82 -0.32 1.90
C TRP A 208 13.19 -0.01 1.31
N GLY A 209 13.83 -0.92 0.58
CA GLY A 209 15.02 -0.56 -0.20
C GLY A 209 14.68 0.57 -1.18
N GLY A 210 15.48 1.64 -1.20
CA GLY A 210 15.21 2.81 -2.06
C GLY A 210 14.28 3.87 -1.44
N TRP A 211 13.90 3.69 -0.17
CA TRP A 211 13.05 4.60 0.61
C TRP A 211 13.79 5.08 1.86
N TYR A 212 13.53 6.32 2.26
CA TYR A 212 13.84 6.78 3.60
C TYR A 212 12.76 6.31 4.58
N VAL A 213 13.16 5.98 5.80
CA VAL A 213 12.30 5.43 6.85
C VAL A 213 12.66 6.07 8.18
N THR A 214 11.66 6.62 8.87
CA THR A 214 11.75 7.15 10.22
C THR A 214 10.69 6.50 11.10
N GLY A 215 11.04 6.25 12.36
CA GLY A 215 10.23 5.55 13.35
C GLY A 215 11.07 4.51 14.08
N LEU A 216 10.60 4.11 15.26
CA LEU A 216 11.24 3.07 16.08
C LEU A 216 10.62 1.72 15.75
N HIS A 217 11.45 0.68 15.63
CA HIS A 217 11.04 -0.67 15.27
C HIS A 217 11.83 -1.74 16.06
N GLY A 218 12.60 -1.32 17.07
CA GLY A 218 13.36 -2.22 17.93
C GLY A 218 14.39 -3.02 17.14
N GLY A 219 14.33 -4.35 17.26
CA GLY A 219 15.26 -5.29 16.62
C GLY A 219 14.88 -5.70 15.18
N LEU A 220 13.70 -5.31 14.70
CA LEU A 220 13.28 -5.62 13.33
C LEU A 220 14.23 -4.99 12.31
N ARG A 221 14.65 -5.73 11.30
CA ARG A 221 15.55 -5.24 10.25
C ARG A 221 14.75 -4.81 9.05
N HIS A 222 15.17 -3.76 8.34
CA HIS A 222 14.61 -3.37 7.04
C HIS A 222 15.72 -2.88 6.10
N ARG A 223 15.38 -2.61 4.83
CA ARG A 223 16.31 -2.10 3.80
C ARG A 223 16.25 -0.58 3.59
N GLY A 224 15.32 0.11 4.25
CA GLY A 224 15.23 1.57 4.24
C GLY A 224 16.47 2.28 4.75
N ASN A 225 16.68 3.53 4.30
CA ASN A 225 17.83 4.40 4.58
C ASN A 225 19.18 3.94 4.01
N LEU A 226 19.24 2.78 3.35
CA LEU A 226 20.48 2.24 2.77
C LEU A 226 20.68 2.78 1.34
N VAL A 227 21.50 3.82 1.22
CA VAL A 227 21.67 4.58 -0.04
C VAL A 227 22.79 4.07 -0.95
N ASN A 228 23.55 3.04 -0.55
CA ASN A 228 24.59 2.45 -1.38
C ASN A 228 24.93 1.00 -0.97
N PRO A 229 25.59 0.20 -1.83
CA PRO A 229 25.98 -1.17 -1.52
C PRO A 229 26.81 -1.31 -0.23
N ALA A 230 27.63 -0.31 0.11
CA ALA A 230 28.40 -0.31 1.35
C ALA A 230 27.51 -0.21 2.61
N ALA A 231 26.40 0.53 2.53
CA ALA A 231 25.39 0.61 3.60
C ALA A 231 24.66 -0.72 3.74
N PHE A 232 24.31 -1.39 2.64
CA PHE A 232 23.75 -2.74 2.66
C PHE A 232 24.71 -3.75 3.31
N ALA A 233 25.98 -3.76 2.91
CA ALA A 233 27.01 -4.62 3.50
C ALA A 233 27.21 -4.34 5.00
N ARG A 234 27.13 -3.07 5.42
CA ARG A 234 27.18 -2.70 6.83
C ARG A 234 25.96 -3.17 7.61
N ASN A 235 24.75 -2.98 7.09
CA ASN A 235 23.51 -3.44 7.73
C ASN A 235 23.47 -4.98 7.85
N PHE A 236 24.11 -5.70 6.93
CA PHE A 236 24.28 -7.15 7.05
C PHE A 236 25.15 -7.55 8.25
N LYS A 237 26.26 -6.83 8.49
CA LYS A 237 27.20 -7.11 9.59
C LYS A 237 26.74 -6.56 10.94
N ALA A 238 26.08 -5.41 10.92
CA ALA A 238 25.56 -4.71 12.09
C ALA A 238 24.07 -4.40 11.83
N PRO A 239 23.17 -5.33 12.19
CA PRO A 239 21.73 -5.13 12.06
C PRO A 239 21.28 -3.81 12.69
N ASN A 240 20.31 -3.15 12.06
CA ASN A 240 19.79 -1.82 12.42
C ASN A 240 20.75 -0.65 12.11
N HIS A 241 21.74 -0.85 11.24
CA HIS A 241 22.49 0.28 10.69
C HIS A 241 21.53 1.25 9.99
N LEU A 242 21.50 2.51 10.43
CA LEU A 242 20.55 3.54 9.96
C LEU A 242 19.07 3.18 10.19
N GLY A 243 18.76 2.28 11.13
CA GLY A 243 17.41 2.05 11.64
C GLY A 243 17.07 2.96 12.83
N ASN A 244 15.83 2.88 13.32
CA ASN A 244 15.33 3.60 14.49
C ASN A 244 15.57 5.13 14.46
N LEU A 245 15.55 5.73 13.26
CA LEU A 245 15.77 7.17 13.07
C LEU A 245 14.47 7.97 13.30
N THR A 246 14.57 9.16 13.88
CA THR A 246 13.39 10.03 14.12
C THR A 246 13.33 11.25 13.20
N ASN A 247 14.35 11.48 12.38
CA ASN A 247 14.41 12.53 11.36
C ASN A 247 15.42 12.16 10.26
N LEU A 248 15.42 12.92 9.17
CA LEU A 248 16.25 12.66 7.98
C LEU A 248 17.31 13.74 7.70
N ASN A 249 17.50 14.72 8.59
CA ASN A 249 18.41 15.86 8.39
C ASN A 249 19.86 15.46 8.08
N ARG A 250 20.25 14.24 8.47
CA ARG A 250 21.58 13.68 8.19
C ARG A 250 21.79 13.27 6.73
N PHE A 251 20.73 13.19 5.93
CA PHE A 251 20.77 12.70 4.55
C PHE A 251 20.65 13.83 3.53
N PHE A 252 19.76 14.80 3.75
CA PHE A 252 19.47 15.89 2.83
C PHE A 252 18.79 17.07 3.55
N ALA A 253 18.60 18.19 2.85
CA ALA A 253 17.87 19.37 3.35
C ALA A 253 16.36 19.06 3.43
N VAL A 254 15.86 18.88 4.64
CA VAL A 254 14.46 18.48 4.89
C VAL A 254 13.48 19.63 4.79
N GLU A 255 13.97 20.86 4.80
CA GLU A 255 13.20 22.10 4.81
C GLU A 255 12.41 22.31 3.51
N ASP A 256 12.83 21.64 2.43
CA ASP A 256 12.13 21.63 1.15
C ASP A 256 10.86 20.76 1.15
N TYR A 257 10.55 20.11 2.28
CA TYR A 257 9.41 19.21 2.45
C TYR A 257 8.52 19.65 3.63
N PRO A 258 7.20 19.42 3.57
CA PRO A 258 6.26 19.63 4.68
C PRO A 258 6.66 18.97 6.01
N LYS A 259 7.40 17.86 5.99
CA LYS A 259 7.86 17.16 7.20
C LYS A 259 9.33 16.71 7.05
N PRO A 260 10.10 16.60 8.15
CA PRO A 260 11.46 16.08 8.13
C PRO A 260 11.56 14.55 8.22
N THR A 261 10.45 13.85 7.97
CA THR A 261 10.26 12.42 8.27
C THR A 261 9.66 11.66 7.09
N SER A 262 9.85 10.33 7.11
CA SER A 262 9.20 9.37 6.22
C SER A 262 8.68 8.22 7.08
N ASP A 263 7.47 8.38 7.59
CA ASP A 263 6.94 7.58 8.70
C ASP A 263 6.78 6.07 8.42
N ILE A 264 7.32 5.25 9.31
CA ILE A 264 7.30 3.78 9.20
C ILE A 264 5.88 3.19 9.23
N VAL A 265 4.95 3.79 9.99
CA VAL A 265 3.57 3.29 10.10
C VAL A 265 2.80 3.65 8.83
N ALA A 266 2.96 4.87 8.32
CA ALA A 266 2.40 5.25 7.04
C ALA A 266 2.92 4.39 5.88
N LEU A 267 4.20 3.99 5.87
CA LEU A 267 4.72 3.06 4.86
C LEU A 267 3.99 1.70 4.90
N MET A 268 3.78 1.15 6.09
CA MET A 268 3.05 -0.12 6.24
C MET A 268 1.60 -0.02 5.76
N VAL A 269 0.94 1.11 6.03
CA VAL A 269 -0.42 1.37 5.51
C VAL A 269 -0.41 1.50 3.99
N LEU A 270 0.56 2.22 3.42
CA LEU A 270 0.69 2.42 1.98
C LEU A 270 0.84 1.09 1.23
N GLU A 271 1.69 0.19 1.73
CA GLU A 271 1.89 -1.16 1.18
C GLU A 271 0.62 -2.00 1.18
N HIS A 272 -0.10 -1.97 2.30
CA HIS A 272 -1.40 -2.64 2.40
C HIS A 272 -2.40 -2.09 1.38
N GLN A 273 -2.57 -0.77 1.39
CA GLN A 273 -3.60 -0.04 0.65
C GLN A 273 -3.41 -0.20 -0.86
N THR A 274 -2.17 -0.01 -1.35
CA THR A 274 -1.88 -0.06 -2.79
C THR A 274 -2.16 -1.44 -3.39
N HIS A 275 -1.82 -2.52 -2.69
CA HIS A 275 -2.08 -3.86 -3.19
C HIS A 275 -3.58 -4.22 -3.13
N LEU A 276 -4.28 -3.83 -2.05
CA LEU A 276 -5.71 -4.10 -1.96
C LEU A 276 -6.54 -3.31 -2.99
N HIS A 277 -6.12 -2.08 -3.36
CA HIS A 277 -6.70 -1.38 -4.50
C HIS A 277 -6.58 -2.16 -5.81
N ASN A 278 -5.43 -2.80 -6.04
CA ASN A 278 -5.25 -3.63 -7.23
C ASN A 278 -6.17 -4.85 -7.19
N MET A 279 -6.33 -5.49 -6.03
CA MET A 279 -7.28 -6.61 -5.87
C MET A 279 -8.73 -6.18 -6.13
N ILE A 280 -9.15 -5.02 -5.62
CA ILE A 280 -10.50 -4.48 -5.85
C ILE A 280 -10.71 -4.22 -7.35
N THR A 281 -9.75 -3.54 -8.00
CA THR A 281 -9.77 -3.28 -9.45
C THR A 281 -9.84 -4.58 -10.25
N ARG A 282 -9.03 -5.57 -9.87
CA ARG A 282 -8.98 -6.88 -10.50
C ARG A 282 -10.31 -7.61 -10.40
N LEU A 283 -10.92 -7.63 -9.22
CA LEU A 283 -12.25 -8.19 -8.98
C LEU A 283 -13.32 -7.45 -9.78
N HIS A 284 -13.24 -6.13 -9.88
CA HIS A 284 -14.15 -5.33 -10.70
C HIS A 284 -14.09 -5.78 -12.15
N TYR A 285 -12.91 -5.80 -12.77
CA TYR A 285 -12.77 -6.18 -14.18
C TYR A 285 -13.15 -7.63 -14.45
N GLU A 286 -12.64 -8.58 -13.66
CA GLU A 286 -12.97 -9.98 -13.87
C GLU A 286 -14.46 -10.26 -13.67
N SER A 287 -15.10 -9.63 -12.68
CA SER A 287 -16.55 -9.82 -12.47
C SER A 287 -17.37 -9.22 -13.61
N THR A 288 -17.02 -8.04 -14.12
CA THR A 288 -17.66 -7.44 -15.30
C THR A 288 -17.53 -8.35 -16.52
N LEU A 289 -16.34 -8.91 -16.77
CA LEU A 289 -16.12 -9.87 -17.86
C LEU A 289 -16.95 -11.15 -17.68
N MET A 290 -16.95 -11.74 -16.49
CA MET A 290 -17.70 -12.98 -16.22
C MET A 290 -19.21 -12.78 -16.29
N LEU A 291 -19.72 -11.65 -15.81
CA LEU A 291 -21.14 -11.31 -15.92
C LEU A 291 -21.56 -11.14 -17.39
N LYS A 292 -20.72 -10.50 -18.21
CA LYS A 292 -20.99 -10.36 -19.64
C LYS A 292 -20.97 -11.71 -20.37
N GLN A 293 -20.00 -12.56 -20.07
CA GLN A 293 -19.81 -13.81 -20.79
C GLN A 293 -20.76 -14.93 -20.35
N TYR A 294 -21.06 -15.00 -19.04
CA TYR A 294 -21.77 -16.13 -18.43
C TYR A 294 -23.02 -15.74 -17.63
N GLY A 295 -23.25 -14.44 -17.37
CA GLY A 295 -24.35 -13.97 -16.53
C GLY A 295 -24.15 -14.19 -15.03
N HIS A 296 -22.98 -14.68 -14.59
CA HIS A 296 -22.71 -14.97 -13.18
C HIS A 296 -21.21 -14.87 -12.83
N VAL A 297 -20.89 -14.82 -11.53
CA VAL A 297 -19.50 -14.70 -11.00
C VAL A 297 -18.98 -15.97 -10.30
N ASN A 298 -19.55 -17.13 -10.65
CA ASN A 298 -19.24 -18.41 -9.96
C ASN A 298 -17.74 -18.78 -10.04
N TYR A 299 -17.10 -18.50 -11.17
CA TYR A 299 -15.68 -18.79 -11.41
C TYR A 299 -14.70 -17.95 -10.58
N LEU A 300 -15.17 -16.87 -9.94
CA LEU A 300 -14.32 -15.98 -9.15
C LEU A 300 -14.16 -16.41 -7.69
N ARG A 301 -14.38 -17.70 -7.38
CA ARG A 301 -14.28 -18.19 -5.99
C ARG A 301 -12.88 -18.00 -5.42
N ASN A 302 -11.84 -18.38 -6.17
CA ASN A 302 -10.45 -18.31 -5.68
C ASN A 302 -10.00 -16.86 -5.46
N GLN A 303 -10.44 -15.94 -6.32
CA GLN A 303 -10.19 -14.51 -6.19
C GLN A 303 -10.86 -13.91 -4.96
N VAL A 304 -12.09 -14.34 -4.65
CA VAL A 304 -12.79 -13.92 -3.42
C VAL A 304 -12.09 -14.47 -2.17
N GLU A 305 -11.67 -15.73 -2.15
CA GLU A 305 -10.89 -16.28 -1.03
C GLU A 305 -9.58 -15.52 -0.83
N ALA A 306 -8.82 -15.31 -1.91
CA ALA A 306 -7.56 -14.57 -1.88
C ALA A 306 -7.74 -13.13 -1.37
N PHE A 307 -8.77 -12.44 -1.88
CA PHE A 307 -9.15 -11.12 -1.43
C PHE A 307 -9.45 -11.11 0.07
N LEU A 308 -10.18 -12.10 0.59
CA LEU A 308 -10.53 -12.16 2.01
C LEU A 308 -9.36 -12.52 2.91
N ARG A 309 -8.43 -13.39 2.48
CA ARG A 309 -7.18 -13.64 3.21
C ARG A 309 -6.36 -12.36 3.37
N TYR A 310 -6.23 -11.60 2.28
CA TYR A 310 -5.53 -10.32 2.31
C TYR A 310 -6.29 -9.26 3.12
N CYS A 311 -7.59 -9.09 2.87
CA CYS A 311 -8.44 -8.10 3.53
C CYS A 311 -8.52 -8.33 5.04
N LEU A 312 -8.47 -9.58 5.51
CA LEU A 312 -8.50 -9.96 6.91
C LEU A 312 -7.11 -10.16 7.53
N PHE A 313 -6.05 -9.72 6.84
CA PHE A 313 -4.67 -9.76 7.35
C PHE A 313 -4.24 -11.16 7.82
N THR A 314 -4.72 -12.24 7.21
CA THR A 314 -4.34 -13.60 7.63
C THR A 314 -2.94 -13.98 7.16
N GLU A 315 -2.40 -13.25 6.20
CA GLU A 315 -1.06 -13.50 5.64
C GLU A 315 -0.09 -12.35 5.97
N GLU A 316 -0.45 -11.49 6.92
CA GLU A 316 0.38 -10.37 7.38
C GLU A 316 1.69 -10.87 8.01
N ALA A 317 2.82 -10.28 7.61
CA ALA A 317 4.09 -10.56 8.24
C ALA A 317 4.07 -10.11 9.71
N PRO A 318 4.37 -11.00 10.68
CA PRO A 318 4.24 -10.67 12.09
C PRO A 318 5.27 -9.64 12.54
N LEU A 319 4.86 -8.76 13.46
CA LEU A 319 5.78 -7.83 14.13
C LEU A 319 6.41 -8.53 15.33
N THR A 320 7.74 -8.69 15.31
CA THR A 320 8.51 -9.26 16.43
C THR A 320 9.05 -8.19 17.38
N SER A 321 8.75 -6.93 17.11
CA SER A 321 9.09 -5.78 17.96
C SER A 321 8.04 -4.69 17.78
N ARG A 322 7.82 -3.91 18.84
CA ARG A 322 6.90 -2.78 18.80
C ARG A 322 7.37 -1.74 17.78
N ILE A 323 6.43 -1.27 16.96
CA ILE A 323 6.63 -0.18 16.02
C ILE A 323 6.07 1.12 16.60
N SER A 324 6.82 2.20 16.48
CA SER A 324 6.43 3.55 16.88
C SER A 324 6.78 4.54 15.77
N GLY A 325 5.76 4.92 15.00
CA GLY A 325 5.83 6.01 14.03
C GLY A 325 5.40 7.36 14.60
N SER A 326 5.05 8.26 13.69
CA SER A 326 4.56 9.61 13.92
C SER A 326 3.24 9.60 14.70
N PRO A 327 3.18 10.25 15.89
CA PRO A 327 1.92 10.42 16.61
C PRO A 327 0.88 11.21 15.83
N GLU A 328 1.31 12.11 14.94
CA GLU A 328 0.42 12.90 14.09
C GLU A 328 -0.24 12.03 13.02
N TYR A 329 0.53 11.18 12.34
CA TYR A 329 -0.02 10.26 11.35
C TYR A 329 -0.98 9.27 12.01
N ARG A 330 -0.62 8.71 13.16
CA ARG A 330 -1.49 7.81 13.92
C ARG A 330 -2.85 8.44 14.22
N ARG A 331 -2.85 9.61 14.86
CA ARG A 331 -4.10 10.33 15.20
C ARG A 331 -4.91 10.69 13.97
N HIS A 332 -4.25 11.13 12.91
CA HIS A 332 -4.92 11.46 11.66
C HIS A 332 -5.61 10.23 11.07
N PHE A 333 -4.86 9.14 10.86
CA PHE A 333 -5.37 7.93 10.23
C PHE A 333 -6.49 7.26 11.04
N GLU A 334 -6.32 7.09 12.35
CA GLU A 334 -7.35 6.50 13.23
C GLU A 334 -8.64 7.35 13.25
N GLY A 335 -8.51 8.67 13.08
CA GLY A 335 -9.64 9.61 13.04
C GLY A 335 -10.42 9.65 11.72
N LEU A 336 -9.95 9.00 10.65
CA LEU A 336 -10.63 8.99 9.34
C LEU A 336 -11.78 7.97 9.27
N GLY A 337 -11.72 6.91 10.07
CA GLY A 337 -12.65 5.78 9.97
C GLY A 337 -13.89 5.96 10.84
N PRO A 338 -15.03 5.36 10.46
CA PRO A 338 -16.18 5.32 11.35
C PRO A 338 -15.86 4.53 12.62
N MET A 339 -16.48 4.91 13.73
CA MET A 339 -16.38 4.22 15.01
C MET A 339 -17.74 3.64 15.39
N ASP A 340 -17.75 2.46 16.00
CA ASP A 340 -18.95 1.94 16.63
C ASP A 340 -19.25 2.66 17.96
N ALA A 341 -20.37 2.32 18.61
CA ALA A 341 -20.76 2.91 19.88
C ALA A 341 -19.78 2.63 21.04
N ARG A 342 -18.84 1.69 20.87
CA ARG A 342 -17.76 1.37 21.83
C ARG A 342 -16.45 2.08 21.48
N GLY A 343 -16.44 2.95 20.47
CA GLY A 343 -15.24 3.65 20.01
C GLY A 343 -14.26 2.76 19.26
N ARG A 344 -14.69 1.60 18.74
CA ARG A 344 -13.85 0.69 17.96
C ARG A 344 -13.91 1.04 16.47
N SER A 345 -12.78 0.91 15.78
CA SER A 345 -12.67 1.18 14.34
C SER A 345 -11.69 0.22 13.67
N LEU A 346 -11.95 -0.12 12.40
CA LEU A 346 -11.03 -0.92 11.57
C LEU A 346 -9.69 -0.22 11.29
N ARG A 347 -9.56 1.07 11.65
CA ARG A 347 -8.32 1.83 11.52
C ARG A 347 -7.45 1.82 12.76
N GLN A 348 -7.93 1.27 13.86
CA GLN A 348 -7.18 1.27 15.12
C GLN A 348 -5.92 0.41 15.00
N PHE A 349 -4.80 1.01 15.37
CA PHE A 349 -3.49 0.40 15.26
C PHE A 349 -3.17 -0.49 16.47
N ASP A 350 -2.57 -1.65 16.21
CA ASP A 350 -1.93 -2.47 17.24
C ASP A 350 -0.45 -2.07 17.41
N LEU A 351 0.33 -2.21 16.32
CA LEU A 351 1.76 -1.90 16.21
C LEU A 351 2.66 -2.62 17.24
N GLN A 352 2.16 -3.68 17.86
CA GLN A 352 2.94 -4.52 18.78
C GLN A 352 3.25 -5.86 18.13
N THR A 353 2.23 -6.48 17.56
CA THR A 353 2.27 -7.80 16.91
C THR A 353 1.81 -7.73 15.46
N ARG A 354 1.03 -6.70 15.10
CA ARG A 354 0.46 -6.47 13.75
C ARG A 354 0.14 -5.01 13.49
N LEU A 355 -0.30 -4.68 12.28
CA LEU A 355 -0.69 -3.32 11.88
C LEU A 355 -1.96 -2.88 12.61
N PHE A 356 -3.08 -3.58 12.43
CA PHE A 356 -4.38 -3.20 12.98
C PHE A 356 -4.85 -4.11 14.11
N THR A 357 -5.53 -3.52 15.10
CA THR A 357 -6.15 -4.24 16.22
C THR A 357 -7.29 -5.14 15.75
N PHE A 358 -8.10 -4.66 14.80
CA PHE A 358 -9.22 -5.41 14.21
C PHE A 358 -8.84 -5.77 12.78
N PRO A 359 -8.49 -7.03 12.49
CA PRO A 359 -7.91 -7.44 11.21
C PRO A 359 -8.99 -7.55 10.13
N CYS A 360 -9.41 -6.39 9.62
CA CYS A 360 -10.23 -6.22 8.44
C CYS A 360 -9.89 -4.87 7.83
N SER A 361 -9.57 -4.85 6.55
CA SER A 361 -9.12 -3.64 5.88
C SER A 361 -10.15 -2.53 5.91
N PHE A 362 -9.69 -1.31 6.25
CA PHE A 362 -10.49 -0.09 6.15
C PHE A 362 -10.95 0.21 4.71
N LEU A 363 -10.31 -0.36 3.68
CA LEU A 363 -10.74 -0.18 2.29
C LEU A 363 -12.07 -0.89 1.96
N ILE A 364 -12.65 -1.67 2.88
CA ILE A 364 -14.05 -2.10 2.77
C ILE A 364 -15.04 -0.92 2.79
N TYR A 365 -14.60 0.26 3.25
CA TYR A 365 -15.36 1.51 3.19
C TYR A 365 -15.06 2.36 1.95
N SER A 366 -14.15 1.94 1.08
CA SER A 366 -13.79 2.72 -0.11
C SER A 366 -14.92 2.75 -1.14
N ASP A 367 -14.98 3.84 -1.90
CA ASP A 367 -15.90 3.95 -3.04
C ASP A 367 -15.61 2.86 -4.09
N ALA A 368 -14.35 2.46 -4.25
CA ALA A 368 -13.94 1.39 -5.15
C ALA A 368 -14.52 0.02 -4.76
N PHE A 369 -14.52 -0.31 -3.46
CA PHE A 369 -15.18 -1.53 -2.99
C PHE A 369 -16.70 -1.46 -3.19
N ASP A 370 -17.30 -0.31 -2.92
CA ASP A 370 -18.75 -0.12 -3.07
C ASP A 370 -19.20 -0.11 -4.52
N ALA A 371 -18.34 0.24 -5.47
CA ALA A 371 -18.62 0.18 -6.90
C ALA A 371 -18.44 -1.20 -7.54
N LEU A 372 -17.98 -2.21 -6.78
CA LEU A 372 -17.91 -3.59 -7.29
C LEU A 372 -19.29 -4.05 -7.81
N PRO A 373 -19.35 -4.79 -8.95
CA PRO A 373 -20.60 -5.34 -9.44
C PRO A 373 -21.36 -6.12 -8.35
N ALA A 374 -22.65 -5.86 -8.22
CA ALA A 374 -23.45 -6.37 -7.10
C ALA A 374 -23.31 -7.88 -6.85
N PRO A 375 -23.27 -8.77 -7.87
CA PRO A 375 -23.09 -10.20 -7.64
C PRO A 375 -21.74 -10.58 -6.99
N ILE A 376 -20.64 -9.93 -7.35
CA ILE A 376 -19.34 -10.21 -6.72
C ILE A 376 -19.27 -9.62 -5.31
N ARG A 377 -19.83 -8.42 -5.12
CA ARG A 377 -19.89 -7.76 -3.81
C ARG A 377 -20.70 -8.59 -2.80
N ASP A 378 -21.86 -9.10 -3.20
CA ASP A 378 -22.65 -10.00 -2.35
C ASP A 378 -21.91 -11.32 -2.05
N LYS A 379 -21.22 -11.90 -3.03
CA LYS A 379 -20.39 -13.11 -2.81
C LYS A 379 -19.28 -12.87 -1.78
N ILE A 380 -18.63 -11.70 -1.84
CA ILE A 380 -17.63 -11.28 -0.84
C ILE A 380 -18.29 -11.13 0.54
N TYR A 381 -19.42 -10.42 0.63
CA TYR A 381 -20.12 -10.24 1.91
C TYR A 381 -20.62 -11.53 2.52
N LYS A 382 -21.16 -12.45 1.71
CA LYS A 382 -21.62 -13.75 2.20
C LYS A 382 -20.45 -14.56 2.74
N ARG A 383 -19.34 -14.62 2.00
CA ARG A 383 -18.15 -15.35 2.43
C ARG A 383 -17.50 -14.72 3.67
N LEU A 384 -17.42 -13.40 3.71
CA LEU A 384 -16.94 -12.65 4.88
C LEU A 384 -17.81 -12.93 6.11
N TRP A 385 -19.14 -12.99 5.94
CA TRP A 385 -20.06 -13.35 7.02
C TRP A 385 -19.78 -14.76 7.55
N ASP A 386 -19.66 -15.76 6.67
CA ASP A 386 -19.39 -17.15 7.07
C ASP A 386 -18.04 -17.28 7.82
N ILE A 387 -17.06 -16.42 7.51
CA ILE A 387 -15.82 -16.31 8.28
C ILE A 387 -16.11 -15.66 9.63
N LEU A 388 -16.74 -14.49 9.67
CA LEU A 388 -16.90 -13.74 10.92
C LEU A 388 -17.96 -14.30 11.88
N ASP A 389 -18.87 -15.16 11.42
CA ASP A 389 -19.85 -15.85 12.27
C ASP A 389 -19.34 -17.16 12.87
N GLY A 390 -18.19 -17.66 12.38
CA GLY A 390 -17.56 -18.89 12.85
C GLY A 390 -17.97 -20.16 12.11
N THR A 391 -18.78 -20.06 11.05
CA THR A 391 -19.13 -21.19 10.17
C THR A 391 -17.91 -21.72 9.43
N ASP A 392 -17.00 -20.83 9.02
CA ASP A 392 -15.73 -21.23 8.43
C ASP A 392 -14.74 -21.78 9.48
N THR A 393 -14.34 -23.03 9.27
CA THR A 393 -13.33 -23.75 10.07
C THR A 393 -12.04 -24.04 9.29
N SER A 394 -11.82 -23.36 8.17
CA SER A 394 -10.66 -23.58 7.31
C SER A 394 -9.37 -23.03 7.94
N ASP A 395 -8.24 -23.62 7.57
CA ASP A 395 -6.93 -23.22 8.10
C ASP A 395 -6.55 -21.78 7.73
N ASP A 396 -7.05 -21.26 6.60
CA ASP A 396 -6.74 -19.93 6.08
C ASP A 396 -7.18 -18.79 7.01
N PHE A 397 -8.20 -19.02 7.85
CA PHE A 397 -8.79 -18.00 8.73
C PHE A 397 -8.69 -18.35 10.22
N LYS A 398 -8.03 -19.46 10.58
CA LYS A 398 -7.98 -19.96 11.97
C LYS A 398 -7.32 -19.00 12.97
N MET A 399 -6.43 -18.13 12.48
CA MET A 399 -5.74 -17.13 13.32
C MET A 399 -6.65 -15.98 13.76
N ILE A 400 -7.82 -15.81 13.15
CA ILE A 400 -8.82 -14.84 13.59
C ILE A 400 -9.65 -15.50 14.69
N THR A 401 -9.35 -15.17 15.95
CA THR A 401 -10.01 -15.78 17.11
C THR A 401 -11.51 -15.50 17.13
N PRO A 402 -12.33 -16.30 17.83
CA PRO A 402 -13.78 -16.06 17.95
C PRO A 402 -14.12 -14.65 18.46
N GLU A 403 -13.33 -14.12 19.41
CA GLU A 403 -13.50 -12.76 19.94
C GLU A 403 -13.24 -11.71 18.87
N THR A 404 -12.18 -11.92 18.07
CA THR A 404 -11.79 -11.02 16.98
C THR A 404 -12.83 -11.04 15.87
N ARG A 405 -13.30 -12.23 15.47
CA ARG A 405 -14.39 -12.42 14.50
C ARG A 405 -15.64 -11.65 14.92
N ARG A 406 -16.08 -11.84 16.17
CA ARG A 406 -17.21 -11.10 16.76
C ARG A 406 -16.97 -9.59 16.74
N ALA A 407 -15.80 -9.12 17.14
CA ALA A 407 -15.51 -7.69 17.20
C ALA A 407 -15.55 -7.03 15.81
N VAL A 408 -14.90 -7.63 14.80
CA VAL A 408 -14.94 -7.16 13.41
C VAL A 408 -16.36 -7.15 12.88
N ARG A 409 -17.14 -8.22 13.11
CA ARG A 409 -18.54 -8.31 12.69
C ARG A 409 -19.38 -7.18 13.29
N GLU A 410 -19.27 -6.95 14.59
CA GLU A 410 -20.01 -5.90 15.29
C GLU A 410 -19.64 -4.50 14.78
N ILE A 411 -18.35 -4.25 14.51
CA ILE A 411 -17.90 -2.98 13.92
C ILE A 411 -18.55 -2.79 12.55
N LEU A 412 -18.48 -3.80 11.67
CA LEU A 412 -19.05 -3.74 10.33
C LEU A 412 -20.57 -3.52 10.38
N VAL A 413 -21.30 -4.28 11.19
CA VAL A 413 -22.76 -4.12 11.36
C VAL A 413 -23.12 -2.71 11.83
N ALA A 414 -22.33 -2.12 12.73
CA ALA A 414 -22.59 -0.78 13.26
C ALA A 414 -22.23 0.35 12.29
N THR A 415 -21.25 0.15 11.40
CA THR A 415 -20.60 1.26 10.68
C THR A 415 -20.61 1.15 9.16
N LYS A 416 -20.69 -0.06 8.59
CA LYS A 416 -20.72 -0.27 7.14
C LYS A 416 -22.13 -0.11 6.60
N LYS A 417 -22.32 0.93 5.77
CA LYS A 417 -23.57 1.15 5.04
C LYS A 417 -23.72 0.13 3.91
N GLY A 418 -24.96 -0.19 3.57
CA GLY A 418 -25.28 -1.05 2.42
C GLY A 418 -24.97 -2.54 2.63
N LEU A 419 -24.78 -2.98 3.88
CA LEU A 419 -24.64 -4.41 4.16
C LEU A 419 -25.93 -5.18 3.78
N PRO A 420 -25.79 -6.41 3.25
CA PRO A 420 -26.93 -7.27 2.94
C PRO A 420 -27.80 -7.58 4.17
N ASP A 421 -29.07 -7.92 3.95
CA ASP A 421 -30.02 -8.11 5.06
C ASP A 421 -29.63 -9.25 6.03
N TYR A 422 -28.92 -10.28 5.56
CA TYR A 422 -28.42 -11.35 6.44
C TYR A 422 -27.29 -10.92 7.40
N TRP A 423 -26.78 -9.69 7.27
CA TRP A 423 -25.89 -9.08 8.26
C TRP A 423 -26.64 -8.35 9.37
N LYS A 424 -27.94 -8.08 9.18
CA LYS A 424 -28.75 -7.40 10.19
C LYS A 424 -29.21 -8.45 11.21
N PRO A 425 -28.94 -8.22 12.51
CA PRO A 425 -29.31 -9.14 13.57
C PRO A 425 -30.82 -9.25 13.79
#